data_AF-A0A401QK24-F1
#
_entry.id   AF-A0A401QK24-F1
#
_cell.length_a   1.000
_cell.length_b   1.000
_cell.length_c   1.000
_cell.angle_alpha   90.00
_cell.angle_beta   90.00
_cell.angle_gamma   90.00
#
_symmetry.space_group_name_H-M   'P 1'
#
loop_
_entity.id
_entity.type
_entity.pdbx_description
1 polymer ?
#
loop_
_entity_poly.entity_id
_entity_poly.type
_entity_poly.pdbx_seq_one_letter_code
_entity_poly.pdbx_strand_id
1 'polypeptide(L)' 'MLKPKYQELEGNERYEGFCVDMLKELSQILKFYYKIQLVADGVYGVAEANGTWTGMVGELISR' A
#
# COMPACT_ATOMS: atom_id res chain seq x y z
N MET A 1 -6.87 -5.86 3.75
CA MET A 1 -7.19 -7.21 3.24
C MET A 1 -7.98 -7.08 1.94
N LEU A 2 -8.04 -8.14 1.12
CA LEU A 2 -8.93 -8.17 -0.04
C LEU A 2 -10.36 -8.42 0.41
N LYS A 3 -11.33 -7.74 -0.21
CA LYS A 3 -12.76 -8.01 0.00
C LYS A 3 -13.14 -9.40 -0.51
N PRO A 4 -14.19 -10.06 0.01
CA PRO A 4 -14.61 -11.39 -0.47
C PRO A 4 -14.85 -11.49 -1.98
N LYS A 5 -15.33 -10.43 -2.63
CA LYS A 5 -15.59 -10.35 -4.09
C LYS A 5 -14.62 -9.42 -4.82
N TYR A 6 -13.38 -9.30 -4.35
CA TYR A 6 -12.41 -8.35 -4.92
C TYR A 6 -12.12 -8.55 -6.42
N GLN A 7 -12.38 -9.74 -6.98
CA GLN A 7 -12.22 -10.02 -8.41
C GLN A 7 -13.24 -9.26 -9.29
N GLU A 8 -14.39 -8.87 -8.73
CA GLU A 8 -15.41 -8.05 -9.38
C GLU A 8 -15.16 -6.55 -9.20
N LEU A 9 -14.11 -6.17 -8.46
CA LEU A 9 -13.81 -4.79 -8.06
C LEU A 9 -12.49 -4.32 -8.69
N GLU A 10 -12.35 -3.00 -8.85
CA GLU A 10 -11.15 -2.40 -9.46
C GLU A 10 -10.42 -1.45 -8.49
N GLY A 11 -9.13 -1.26 -8.75
CA GLY A 11 -8.30 -0.29 -8.02
C GLY A 11 -8.34 -0.46 -6.51
N ASN A 12 -8.67 0.63 -5.81
CA ASN A 12 -8.72 0.69 -4.35
C ASN A 12 -9.92 -0.05 -3.76
N GLU A 13 -11.01 -0.22 -4.53
CA GLU A 13 -12.26 -0.79 -4.01
C GLU A 13 -12.12 -2.26 -3.62
N ARG A 14 -11.10 -2.93 -4.17
CA ARG A 14 -10.70 -4.31 -3.88
C ARG A 14 -10.28 -4.53 -2.43
N TYR A 15 -9.91 -3.49 -1.70
CA TYR A 15 -9.33 -3.59 -0.37
C TYR A 15 -10.29 -3.10 0.72
N GLU A 16 -10.18 -3.69 1.91
CA GLU A 16 -10.90 -3.29 3.12
C GLU A 16 -10.04 -3.46 4.38
N GLY A 17 -10.55 -2.95 5.50
CA GLY A 17 -9.96 -3.06 6.83
C GLY A 17 -9.49 -1.72 7.37
N PHE A 18 -9.04 -1.74 8.64
CA PHE A 18 -8.73 -0.54 9.42
C PHE A 18 -7.87 0.51 8.69
N CYS A 19 -6.75 0.10 8.10
CA CYS A 19 -5.85 1.04 7.42
C CYS A 19 -6.46 1.64 6.14
N VAL A 20 -7.37 0.94 5.47
CA VAL A 20 -8.05 1.44 4.26
C VAL A 20 -9.05 2.53 4.66
N ASP A 21 -9.81 2.32 5.73
CA ASP A 21 -10.75 3.31 6.25
C ASP A 21 -10.00 4.54 6.78
N MET A 22 -8.94 4.34 7.54
CA MET A 22 -8.09 5.43 8.02
C MET A 22 -7.50 6.24 6.86
N LEU A 23 -6.98 5.57 5.82
CA LEU A 23 -6.43 6.27 4.63
C LEU A 23 -7.51 7.06 3.88
N LYS A 24 -8.73 6.53 3.80
CA LYS A 24 -9.88 7.23 3.22
C LYS A 24 -10.20 8.51 3.99
N GLU A 25 -10.27 8.44 5.32
CA GLU A 25 -10.50 9.62 6.17
C GLU A 25 -9.39 10.67 6.00
N LEU A 26 -8.12 10.24 6.02
CA LEU A 26 -6.98 11.13 5.78
C LEU A 26 -7.06 11.80 4.41
N SER A 27 -7.43 11.06 3.37
CA SER A 27 -7.57 11.61 2.00
C SER A 27 -8.65 12.70 1.91
N GLN A 28 -9.73 12.57 2.67
CA GLN A 28 -10.81 13.55 2.70
C GLN A 28 -10.44 14.80 3.48
N ILE A 29 -9.68 14.67 4.57
CA ILE A 29 -9.18 15.79 5.38
C ILE A 29 -8.11 16.57 4.60
N LEU A 30 -7.11 15.86 4.06
CA LEU A 30 -5.92 16.44 3.44
C LEU A 30 -6.07 16.67 1.93
N LYS A 31 -7.19 16.28 1.33
CA LYS A 31 -7.54 16.50 -0.09
C LYS A 31 -6.51 15.93 -1.07
N PHE A 32 -6.15 14.66 -0.90
CA PHE A 32 -5.28 13.94 -1.85
C PHE A 32 -5.97 12.72 -2.47
N TYR A 33 -5.50 12.33 -3.65
CA TYR A 33 -5.84 11.05 -4.26
C TYR A 33 -4.75 10.02 -3.98
N TYR A 34 -5.13 8.75 -3.89
CA TYR A 34 -4.20 7.66 -3.63
C TYR A 34 -4.57 6.43 -4.43
N LYS A 35 -3.58 5.56 -4.62
CA LYS A 35 -3.75 4.22 -5.19
C LYS A 35 -3.10 3.23 -4.24
N ILE A 36 -3.83 2.19 -3.85
CA ILE A 36 -3.29 1.08 -3.07
C ILE A 36 -2.55 0.14 -4.03
N GLN A 37 -1.28 -0.08 -3.77
CA GLN A 37 -0.44 -1.06 -4.45
C GLN A 37 0.13 -2.02 -3.42
N LEU A 38 0.15 -3.31 -3.77
CA LEU A 38 0.83 -4.30 -2.96
C LEU A 38 2.31 -4.24 -3.30
N VAL A 39 3.15 -4.24 -2.26
CA VAL A 39 4.59 -4.38 -2.40
C VAL A 39 4.91 -5.65 -3.19
N ALA A 40 5.83 -5.54 -4.14
CA ALA A 40 6.07 -6.60 -5.13
C ALA A 40 6.59 -7.91 -4.51
N ASP A 41 7.45 -7.80 -3.49
CA ASP A 41 8.13 -8.92 -2.83
C ASP A 41 7.42 -9.42 -1.56
N GLY A 42 6.34 -8.75 -1.14
CA GLY A 42 5.55 -9.13 0.03
C GLY A 42 6.21 -8.87 1.39
N VAL A 43 7.34 -8.14 1.47
CA VAL A 43 8.03 -7.88 2.74
C VAL A 43 7.97 -6.40 3.15
N TYR A 44 8.12 -6.15 4.45
CA TYR A 44 8.16 -4.77 4.98
C TYR A 44 9.40 -4.02 4.49
N GLY A 45 10.56 -4.66 4.60
CA GLY A 45 11.83 -4.15 4.13
C GLY A 45 12.99 -4.63 5.00
N VAL A 46 14.06 -5.06 4.35
CA VAL A 46 15.28 -5.57 4.98
C VAL A 46 16.46 -4.78 4.44
N ALA A 47 17.35 -4.36 5.33
CA ALA A 47 18.59 -3.71 4.94
C ALA A 47 19.53 -4.74 4.29
N GLU A 48 19.99 -4.43 3.09
CA GLU A 48 20.96 -5.22 2.35
C GLU A 48 22.38 -4.74 2.67
N ALA A 49 23.37 -5.62 2.55
CA ALA A 49 24.78 -5.28 2.82
C ALA A 49 25.34 -4.21 1.87
N ASN A 50 24.73 -4.07 0.69
CA ASN A 50 25.07 -3.05 -0.31
C ASN A 50 24.47 -1.66 0.00
N GLY A 51 23.78 -1.50 1.15
CA GLY A 51 23.15 -0.25 1.58
C GLY A 51 21.75 0.01 0.99
N THR A 52 21.24 -0.89 0.15
CA THR A 52 19.86 -0.83 -0.35
C THR A 52 18.87 -1.46 0.62
N TRP A 53 17.57 -1.28 0.36
CA TRP A 53 16.49 -1.88 1.13
C TRP A 53 15.52 -2.61 0.20
N THR A 54 14.99 -3.73 0.67
CA THR A 54 13.88 -4.45 0.02
C THR A 54 12.52 -3.92 0.50
N GLY A 55 11.44 -4.49 -0.01
CA GLY A 55 10.09 -4.26 0.49
C GLY A 55 9.58 -2.84 0.37
N MET A 56 8.59 -2.52 1.21
CA MET A 56 7.99 -1.19 1.27
C MET A 56 9.02 -0.11 1.61
N VAL A 57 10.03 -0.41 2.43
CA VAL A 57 11.12 0.54 2.74
C VAL A 57 11.92 0.85 1.47
N GLY A 58 12.30 -0.17 0.70
CA GLY A 58 12.99 -0.01 -0.57
C GLY A 58 12.20 0.83 -1.58
N GLU A 59 10.91 0.54 -1.74
CA GLU A 59 10.01 1.29 -2.64
C GLU A 59 9.85 2.78 -2.24
N LEU A 60 9.98 3.11 -0.95
CA LEU A 60 9.95 4.50 -0.47
C LEU A 60 11.27 5.25 -0.68
N ILE A 61 12.41 4.56 -0.53
CA ILE A 61 13.75 5.17 -0.64
C ILE A 61 14.13 5.40 -2.12
N SER A 62 13.82 4.45 -3.00
CA SER A 62 14.19 4.46 -4.42
C SER A 62 13.42 5.47 -5.28
N ARG A 63 12.80 6.49 -4.67
CA ARG A 63 11.99 7.51 -5.35
C ARG A 63 12.82 8.52 -6.12
#